data_AF-A0A1B6DUU0-F1
#
_entry.id   AF-A0A1B6DUU0-F1
#
_cell.length_a   1.000
_cell.length_b   1.000
_cell.length_c   1.000
_cell.angle_alpha   90.00
_cell.angle_beta   90.00
_cell.angle_gamma   90.00
#
_symmetry.space_group_name_H-M   'P 1'
#
loop_
_entity.id
_entity.type
_entity.pdbx_description
1 polymer ?
#
loop_
_entity_poly.entity_id
_entity_poly.type
_entity_poly.pdbx_seq_one_letter_code
_entity_poly.pdbx_strand_id
1 'polypeptide(L)'
;NPAAYISTFGKKIAPYASVIVNGIYWAVGSPKLLTLLDAKSLLRPTHMPWLPISEGAPGLPHRTLAICDISADPGGSIEFMNECTTIDNPFCLYDADRNKDTKSFKGPGVLVCSIDNMPTQLPRESTDFFGDLVLPYVFDILQSDAKKPLEDHQFHPSVYKAIIASNGKLTPNFEYIQELRTSQRHRYPIDPSLSSAKRVLVLGAGRVCPPLIKYLHQDGNVQITLGSSLQEEANNVAINYPRVEPVLVNILERPDSLKKLVEPADLVISLLPFQLHHLVAEACIENKTNMVTASYCTMEMNQLHKK
;
A
#
# COMPACT_ATOMS: atom_id res chain seq x y z
N ASN A 1 11.79 17.52 22.91
CA ASN A 1 10.39 17.56 22.42
C ASN A 1 10.37 18.32 21.08
N PRO A 2 10.31 17.62 19.92
CA PRO A 2 10.32 18.25 18.60
C PRO A 2 9.18 19.25 18.37
N ALA A 3 8.03 19.06 19.05
CA ALA A 3 6.87 19.94 18.94
C ALA A 3 7.12 21.37 19.46
N ALA A 4 8.22 21.61 20.17
CA ALA A 4 8.59 22.95 20.65
C ALA A 4 9.31 23.81 19.60
N TYR A 5 9.62 23.25 18.42
CA TYR A 5 10.37 23.93 17.37
C TYR A 5 9.49 24.23 16.15
N ILE A 6 9.86 25.26 15.40
CA ILE A 6 9.26 25.57 14.10
C ILE A 6 10.36 25.60 13.04
N SER A 7 10.08 25.07 11.85
CA SER A 7 11.00 25.20 10.73
C SER A 7 11.04 26.66 10.27
N THR A 8 12.24 27.21 10.13
CA THR A 8 12.46 28.50 9.46
C THR A 8 13.00 28.33 8.04
N PHE A 9 13.11 27.09 7.55
CA PHE A 9 13.75 26.76 6.27
C PHE A 9 13.02 27.42 5.09
N GLY A 10 11.69 27.30 5.04
CA GLY A 10 10.84 27.93 4.02
C GLY A 10 10.99 29.44 3.90
N LYS A 11 11.39 30.12 5.00
CA LYS A 11 11.53 31.59 5.05
C LYS A 11 12.96 32.07 4.81
N LYS A 12 13.96 31.36 5.37
CA LYS A 12 15.35 31.84 5.41
C LYS A 12 16.24 31.23 4.35
N ILE A 13 15.92 30.03 3.85
CA ILE A 13 16.82 29.25 2.99
C ILE A 13 16.17 28.94 1.65
N ALA A 14 14.99 28.32 1.66
CA ALA A 14 14.29 27.89 0.45
C ALA A 14 14.12 28.99 -0.63
N PRO A 15 13.84 30.27 -0.30
CA PRO A 15 13.72 31.33 -1.30
C PRO A 15 14.98 31.59 -2.12
N TYR A 16 16.15 31.17 -1.62
CA TYR A 16 17.44 31.33 -2.27
C TYR A 16 17.91 30.06 -2.99
N ALA A 17 17.15 28.97 -2.91
CA ALA A 17 17.49 27.69 -3.52
C ALA A 17 16.77 27.52 -4.87
N SER A 18 17.55 27.15 -5.90
CA SER A 18 16.99 26.77 -7.20
C SER A 18 16.61 25.30 -7.28
N VAL A 19 17.34 24.44 -6.56
CA VAL A 19 17.03 23.02 -6.41
C VAL A 19 17.16 22.68 -4.93
N ILE A 20 16.18 21.95 -4.40
CA ILE A 20 16.19 21.44 -3.03
C ILE A 20 16.24 19.91 -3.11
N VAL A 21 17.23 19.31 -2.47
CA VAL A 21 17.30 17.86 -2.30
C VAL A 21 17.12 17.55 -0.82
N ASN A 22 15.96 17.01 -0.48
CA ASN A 22 15.60 16.65 0.87
C ASN A 22 15.96 15.19 1.14
N GLY A 23 16.81 14.97 2.14
CA GLY A 23 17.20 13.63 2.61
C GLY A 23 17.20 13.55 4.12
N ILE A 24 16.37 14.35 4.78
CA ILE A 24 16.28 14.36 6.24
C ILE A 24 15.48 13.17 6.72
N TYR A 25 15.86 12.63 7.88
CA TYR A 25 14.96 11.79 8.64
C TYR A 25 13.85 12.65 9.26
N TRP A 26 12.59 12.26 9.06
CA TRP A 26 11.44 12.95 9.62
C TRP A 26 10.56 11.98 10.40
N ALA A 27 10.32 12.28 11.67
CA ALA A 27 9.44 11.49 12.53
C ALA A 27 8.06 12.14 12.66
N VAL A 28 7.02 11.32 12.79
CA VAL A 28 5.65 11.78 13.04
C VAL A 28 5.61 12.73 14.26
N GLY A 29 5.01 13.91 14.08
CA GLY A 29 4.96 14.96 15.10
C GLY A 29 6.17 15.91 15.11
N SER A 30 7.17 15.69 14.25
CA SER A 30 8.25 16.66 14.02
C SER A 30 7.78 17.80 13.10
N PRO A 31 8.31 19.02 13.25
CA PRO A 31 7.98 20.13 12.36
C PRO A 31 8.26 19.79 10.90
N LYS A 32 7.37 20.25 10.01
CA LYS A 32 7.54 20.13 8.55
C LYS A 32 8.70 21.01 8.10
N LEU A 33 9.53 20.52 7.18
CA LEU A 33 10.61 21.31 6.59
C LEU A 33 10.04 22.42 5.70
N LEU A 34 9.08 22.06 4.85
CA LEU A 34 8.29 22.96 4.02
C LEU A 34 6.80 22.67 4.21
N THR A 35 6.04 23.70 4.54
CA THR A 35 4.57 23.63 4.65
C THR A 35 3.88 24.02 3.33
N LEU A 36 2.57 23.76 3.23
CA LEU A 36 1.72 24.27 2.13
C LEU A 36 1.78 25.80 2.03
N LEU A 37 1.88 26.50 3.16
CA LEU A 37 2.01 27.95 3.20
C LEU A 37 3.37 28.40 2.68
N ASP A 38 4.45 27.69 3.06
CA ASP A 38 5.79 27.98 2.53
C ASP A 38 5.82 27.76 1.01
N ALA A 39 5.21 26.69 0.49
CA ALA A 39 5.12 26.43 -0.95
C ALA A 39 4.42 27.57 -1.69
N LYS A 40 3.27 28.04 -1.18
CA LYS A 40 2.57 29.21 -1.74
C LYS A 40 3.42 30.47 -1.70
N SER A 41 4.23 30.68 -0.66
CA SER A 41 5.13 31.82 -0.59
C SER A 41 6.31 31.69 -1.56
N LEU A 42 6.86 30.49 -1.72
CA LEU A 42 8.03 30.20 -2.56
C LEU A 42 7.72 30.28 -4.05
N LEU A 43 6.54 29.79 -4.46
CA LEU A 43 6.16 29.70 -5.88
C LEU A 43 5.39 30.92 -6.38
N ARG A 44 5.19 31.94 -5.54
CA ARG A 44 4.61 33.21 -5.98
C ARG A 44 5.53 33.89 -6.99
N PRO A 45 4.97 34.36 -8.13
CA PRO A 45 5.71 35.17 -9.07
C PRO A 45 6.35 36.37 -8.36
N THR A 46 7.67 36.43 -8.36
CA THR A 46 8.41 37.55 -7.78
C THR A 46 9.13 38.29 -8.89
N HIS A 47 8.99 39.61 -8.93
CA HIS A 47 9.82 40.43 -9.79
C HIS A 47 11.24 40.41 -9.21
N MET A 48 12.09 39.55 -9.77
CA MET A 48 13.49 39.38 -9.36
C MET A 48 14.42 39.94 -10.43
N PRO A 49 14.55 41.28 -10.56
CA PRO A 49 15.35 41.91 -11.61
C PRO A 49 16.85 41.58 -11.50
N TRP A 50 17.30 41.07 -10.35
CA TRP A 50 18.67 40.62 -10.13
C TRP A 50 18.95 39.19 -10.62
N LEU A 51 17.92 38.40 -10.98
CA LEU A 51 18.13 37.07 -11.52
C LEU A 51 18.54 37.19 -12.99
N PRO A 52 19.67 36.63 -13.43
CA PRO A 52 20.12 36.77 -14.81
C PRO A 52 19.09 36.16 -15.78
N ILE A 53 18.68 36.95 -16.76
CA ILE A 53 17.84 36.51 -17.87
C ILE A 53 18.74 36.36 -19.09
N SER A 54 18.78 35.15 -19.65
CA SER A 54 19.49 34.91 -20.91
C SER A 54 18.67 35.40 -22.10
N GLU A 55 19.32 35.95 -23.10
CA GLU A 55 18.67 36.32 -24.36
C GLU A 55 17.98 35.10 -24.98
N GLY A 56 16.68 35.21 -25.26
CA GLY A 56 15.85 34.10 -25.76
C GLY A 56 15.21 33.20 -24.69
N ALA A 57 15.51 33.40 -23.40
CA ALA A 57 14.86 32.68 -22.30
C ALA A 57 13.92 33.62 -21.51
N PRO A 58 12.67 33.23 -21.22
CA PRO A 58 11.82 34.02 -20.33
C PRO A 58 12.39 34.03 -18.91
N GLY A 59 12.23 35.15 -18.20
CA GLY A 59 12.54 35.21 -16.77
C GLY A 59 11.72 34.18 -15.99
N LEU A 60 12.36 33.51 -15.04
CA LEU A 60 11.69 32.51 -14.20
C LEU A 60 10.72 33.20 -13.23
N PRO A 61 9.49 32.67 -13.04
CA PRO A 61 8.51 33.28 -12.14
C PRO A 61 8.96 33.22 -10.67
N HIS A 62 9.73 32.21 -10.29
CA HIS A 62 10.31 32.03 -8.97
C HIS A 62 11.66 31.32 -9.09
N ARG A 63 12.50 31.41 -8.04
CA ARG A 63 13.85 30.83 -8.06
C ARG A 63 13.86 29.31 -8.01
N THR A 64 12.98 28.73 -7.19
CA THR A 64 12.92 27.29 -6.92
C THR A 64 12.33 26.56 -8.11
N LEU A 65 13.14 25.77 -8.81
CA LEU A 65 12.79 25.05 -10.03
C LEU A 65 12.40 23.61 -9.75
N ALA A 66 13.11 22.97 -8.82
CA ALA A 66 12.92 21.56 -8.52
C ALA A 66 13.09 21.25 -7.03
N ILE A 67 12.33 20.26 -6.57
CA ILE A 67 12.43 19.67 -5.24
C ILE A 67 12.53 18.15 -5.43
N CYS A 68 13.59 17.56 -4.90
CA CYS A 68 13.76 16.11 -4.84
C CYS A 68 13.60 15.68 -3.39
N ASP A 69 12.60 14.86 -3.08
CA ASP A 69 12.38 14.31 -1.75
C ASP A 69 12.77 12.83 -1.70
N ILE A 70 13.93 12.55 -1.11
CA ILE A 70 14.46 11.19 -0.96
C ILE A 70 13.69 10.42 0.11
N SER A 71 13.08 11.10 1.09
CA SER A 71 12.32 10.40 2.14
C SER A 71 11.03 9.79 1.59
N ALA A 72 10.46 10.40 0.54
CA ALA A 72 9.27 9.96 -0.18
C ALA A 72 8.10 9.59 0.75
N ASP A 73 7.91 10.39 1.80
CA ASP A 73 6.85 10.20 2.78
C ASP A 73 5.62 11.06 2.40
N PRO A 74 4.45 10.45 2.09
CA PRO A 74 3.22 11.20 1.82
C PRO A 74 2.81 12.09 2.99
N GLY A 75 2.70 13.39 2.74
CA GLY A 75 2.45 14.40 3.77
C GLY A 75 3.56 14.41 4.83
N GLY A 76 4.78 14.01 4.49
CA GLY A 76 5.95 13.87 5.35
C GLY A 76 6.64 15.20 5.63
N SER A 77 7.96 15.27 5.53
CA SER A 77 8.71 16.50 5.84
C SER A 77 8.42 17.65 4.86
N ILE A 78 8.10 17.34 3.61
CA ILE A 78 7.56 18.26 2.62
C ILE A 78 6.05 18.04 2.59
N GLU A 79 5.29 18.93 3.20
CA GLU A 79 3.87 18.71 3.51
C GLU A 79 2.99 18.50 2.26
N PHE A 80 3.32 19.19 1.17
CA PHE A 80 2.54 19.16 -0.06
C PHE A 80 2.85 17.95 -0.96
N MET A 81 3.75 17.05 -0.52
CA MET A 81 4.05 15.84 -1.27
C MET A 81 3.03 14.76 -0.91
N ASN A 82 1.96 14.65 -1.69
CA ASN A 82 0.83 13.77 -1.39
C ASN A 82 1.02 12.34 -1.93
N GLU A 83 1.77 12.17 -3.01
CA GLU A 83 1.98 10.89 -3.68
C GLU A 83 3.43 10.75 -4.15
N CYS A 84 4.01 9.57 -3.98
CA CYS A 84 5.35 9.29 -4.51
C CYS A 84 5.33 9.21 -6.04
N THR A 85 6.38 9.73 -6.68
CA THR A 85 6.60 9.57 -8.12
C THR A 85 7.14 8.18 -8.42
N THR A 86 6.90 7.66 -9.62
CA THR A 86 7.39 6.34 -10.02
C THR A 86 8.62 6.45 -10.92
N ILE A 87 9.36 5.36 -11.11
CA ILE A 87 10.50 5.32 -12.04
C ILE A 87 10.06 5.68 -13.47
N ASP A 88 8.88 5.24 -13.91
CA ASP A 88 8.33 5.55 -15.23
C ASP A 88 7.93 7.02 -15.39
N ASN A 89 7.50 7.65 -14.29
CA ASN A 89 7.09 9.05 -14.24
C ASN A 89 7.77 9.75 -13.06
N PRO A 90 9.09 10.00 -13.13
CA PRO A 90 9.92 10.40 -11.98
C PRO A 90 9.70 11.85 -11.58
N PHE A 91 9.03 12.64 -12.42
CA PHE A 91 8.75 14.04 -12.15
C PHE A 91 7.26 14.32 -12.28
N CYS A 92 6.74 15.07 -11.32
CA CYS A 92 5.45 15.76 -11.43
C CYS A 92 5.67 17.27 -11.30
N LEU A 93 4.73 18.05 -11.82
CA LEU A 93 4.67 19.49 -11.62
C LEU A 93 3.63 19.79 -10.55
N TYR A 94 4.07 20.35 -9.43
CA TYR A 94 3.23 20.76 -8.31
C TYR A 94 2.85 22.24 -8.43
N ASP A 95 1.55 22.51 -8.50
CA ASP A 95 0.95 23.84 -8.46
C ASP A 95 0.50 24.16 -7.02
N ALA A 96 1.18 25.10 -6.36
CA ALA A 96 0.88 25.48 -4.97
C ALA A 96 -0.43 26.28 -4.82
N ASP A 97 -0.90 26.97 -5.86
CA ASP A 97 -2.16 27.73 -5.81
C ASP A 97 -3.35 26.77 -5.83
N ARG A 98 -3.28 25.75 -6.68
CA ARG A 98 -4.31 24.71 -6.81
C ARG A 98 -4.11 23.53 -5.86
N ASN A 99 -2.95 23.44 -5.22
CA ASN A 99 -2.49 22.29 -4.44
C ASN A 99 -2.67 20.97 -5.21
N LYS A 100 -2.16 20.93 -6.45
CA LYS A 100 -2.39 19.80 -7.36
C LYS A 100 -1.11 19.41 -8.10
N ASP A 101 -0.88 18.11 -8.16
CA ASP A 101 0.18 17.50 -8.96
C ASP A 101 -0.32 17.16 -10.37
N THR A 102 0.54 17.37 -11.36
CA THR A 102 0.31 16.97 -12.75
C THR A 102 1.52 16.25 -13.33
N LYS A 103 1.29 15.17 -14.09
CA LYS A 103 2.34 14.44 -14.82
C LYS A 103 2.73 15.21 -16.08
N SER A 104 3.43 16.33 -15.91
CA SER A 104 3.82 17.25 -16.97
C SER A 104 5.14 17.93 -16.61
N PHE A 105 5.89 18.34 -17.63
CA PHE A 105 7.05 19.24 -17.48
C PHE A 105 6.72 20.69 -17.83
N LYS A 106 5.48 20.95 -18.25
CA LYS A 106 5.02 22.25 -18.73
C LYS A 106 3.85 22.75 -17.90
N GLY A 107 3.98 23.98 -17.42
CA GLY A 107 2.94 24.69 -16.67
C GLY A 107 3.55 25.56 -15.56
N PRO A 108 2.70 26.28 -14.82
CA PRO A 108 3.11 26.93 -13.57
C PRO A 108 3.37 25.87 -12.49
N GLY A 109 4.36 26.11 -11.63
CA GLY A 109 4.66 25.23 -10.50
C GLY A 109 6.14 24.88 -10.36
N VAL A 110 6.41 23.92 -9.49
CA VAL A 110 7.76 23.39 -9.23
C VAL A 110 7.82 21.92 -9.64
N LEU A 111 8.94 21.50 -10.23
CA LEU A 111 9.16 20.08 -10.51
C LEU A 111 9.43 19.36 -9.20
N VAL A 112 8.70 18.28 -8.94
CA VAL A 112 8.93 17.42 -7.78
C VAL A 112 9.30 16.02 -8.22
N CYS A 113 10.32 15.46 -7.58
CA CYS A 113 10.75 14.07 -7.70
C CYS A 113 10.74 13.45 -6.31
N SER A 114 10.04 12.34 -6.12
CA SER A 114 9.87 11.69 -4.82
C SER A 114 9.73 10.19 -5.02
N ILE A 115 10.81 9.55 -5.49
CA ILE A 115 10.84 8.11 -5.80
C ILE A 115 11.20 7.33 -4.53
N ASP A 116 10.31 6.44 -4.10
CA ASP A 116 10.43 5.65 -2.86
C ASP A 116 11.45 4.51 -2.93
N ASN A 117 11.80 4.06 -4.14
CA ASN A 117 12.70 2.95 -4.39
C ASN A 117 13.96 3.36 -5.18
N MET A 118 14.50 4.55 -4.91
CA MET A 118 15.65 5.13 -5.63
C MET A 118 16.86 4.19 -5.85
N PRO A 119 17.25 3.29 -4.91
CA PRO A 119 18.35 2.34 -5.16
C PRO A 119 18.14 1.45 -6.39
N THR A 120 16.88 1.18 -6.77
CA THR A 120 16.56 0.39 -7.98
C THR A 120 16.93 1.10 -9.28
N GLN A 121 17.24 2.40 -9.26
CA GLN A 121 17.78 3.13 -10.40
C GLN A 121 19.25 2.80 -10.69
N LEU A 122 19.97 2.27 -9.71
CA LEU A 122 21.34 1.75 -9.82
C LEU A 122 21.36 0.30 -9.30
N PRO A 123 20.67 -0.63 -10.00
CA PRO A 123 20.35 -1.95 -9.45
C PRO A 123 21.60 -2.82 -9.25
N ARG A 124 22.61 -2.67 -10.12
CA ARG A 124 23.86 -3.42 -10.03
C ARG A 124 24.66 -2.99 -8.81
N GLU A 125 24.91 -1.69 -8.70
CA GLU A 125 25.65 -1.08 -7.58
C GLU A 125 24.94 -1.32 -6.25
N SER A 126 23.61 -1.22 -6.22
CA SER A 126 22.82 -1.51 -5.03
C SER A 126 22.90 -2.98 -4.63
N THR A 127 22.91 -3.90 -5.60
CA THR A 127 23.05 -5.34 -5.34
C THR A 127 24.44 -5.66 -4.82
N ASP A 128 25.49 -5.14 -5.45
CA ASP A 128 26.87 -5.36 -5.03
C ASP A 128 27.09 -4.81 -3.61
N PHE A 129 26.66 -3.56 -3.36
CA PHE A 129 26.79 -2.92 -2.05
C PHE A 129 25.98 -3.63 -0.94
N PHE A 130 24.72 -3.98 -1.21
CA PHE A 130 23.91 -4.72 -0.23
C PHE A 130 24.46 -6.12 0.01
N GLY A 131 24.94 -6.79 -1.05
CA GLY A 131 25.58 -8.09 -0.98
C GLY A 131 26.80 -8.08 -0.07
N ASP A 132 27.70 -7.10 -0.24
CA ASP A 132 28.90 -6.95 0.59
C ASP A 132 28.59 -6.72 2.07
N LEU A 133 27.48 -6.03 2.38
CA LEU A 133 27.02 -5.82 3.76
C LEU A 133 26.43 -7.09 4.40
N VAL A 134 25.74 -7.91 3.60
CA VAL A 134 25.06 -9.13 4.09
C VAL A 134 25.99 -10.33 4.14
N LEU A 135 26.95 -10.44 3.21
CA LEU A 135 27.82 -11.59 3.03
C LEU A 135 28.51 -12.07 4.33
N PRO A 136 29.03 -11.20 5.22
CA PRO A 136 29.62 -11.62 6.49
C PRO A 136 28.66 -12.39 7.41
N TYR A 137 27.35 -12.15 7.29
CA TYR A 137 26.30 -12.76 8.12
C TYR A 137 25.67 -14.00 7.47
N VAL A 138 25.92 -14.25 6.19
CA VAL A 138 25.28 -15.36 5.45
C VAL A 138 25.59 -16.71 6.08
N PHE A 139 26.85 -16.97 6.45
CA PHE A 139 27.24 -18.24 7.05
C PHE A 139 26.58 -18.49 8.42
N ASP A 140 26.34 -17.42 9.17
CA ASP A 140 25.65 -17.47 10.45
C ASP A 140 24.16 -17.79 10.26
N ILE A 141 23.52 -17.13 9.30
CA ILE A 141 22.12 -17.39 8.91
C ILE A 141 21.95 -18.84 8.40
N LEU A 142 22.90 -19.35 7.62
CA LEU A 142 22.85 -20.71 7.05
C LEU A 142 22.91 -21.81 8.11
N GLN A 143 23.44 -21.55 9.30
CA GLN A 143 23.50 -22.52 10.41
C GLN A 143 22.16 -22.65 11.16
N SER A 144 21.16 -21.84 10.82
CA SER A 144 19.84 -21.85 11.44
C SER A 144 19.08 -23.16 11.19
N ASP A 145 18.52 -23.75 12.25
CA ASP A 145 17.63 -24.91 12.23
C ASP A 145 16.29 -24.58 12.91
N ALA A 146 15.25 -24.38 12.11
CA ALA A 146 13.91 -24.01 12.59
C ALA A 146 13.23 -25.07 13.49
N LYS A 147 13.78 -26.29 13.58
CA LYS A 147 13.28 -27.32 14.49
C LYS A 147 13.78 -27.13 15.93
N LYS A 148 14.92 -26.46 16.11
CA LYS A 148 15.50 -26.18 17.42
C LYS A 148 14.94 -24.87 17.98
N PRO A 149 14.85 -24.73 19.32
CA PRO A 149 14.60 -23.46 19.97
C PRO A 149 15.61 -22.39 19.53
N LEU A 150 15.17 -21.13 19.48
CA LEU A 150 16.03 -20.01 19.06
C LEU A 150 17.22 -19.82 20.02
N GLU A 151 17.03 -20.11 21.29
CA GLU A 151 18.01 -19.98 22.37
C GLU A 151 19.18 -20.96 22.22
N ASP A 152 18.96 -22.08 21.52
CA ASP A 152 19.99 -23.11 21.29
C ASP A 152 20.93 -22.75 20.12
N HIS A 153 20.63 -21.69 19.38
CA HIS A 153 21.46 -21.23 18.27
C HIS A 153 22.50 -20.21 18.73
N GLN A 154 23.72 -20.33 18.21
CA GLN A 154 24.80 -19.39 18.48
C GLN A 154 24.97 -18.43 17.29
N PHE A 155 24.03 -17.49 17.16
CA PHE A 155 24.12 -16.44 16.15
C PHE A 155 24.97 -15.26 16.62
N HIS A 156 25.60 -14.57 15.67
CA HIS A 156 26.16 -13.24 15.89
C HIS A 156 25.07 -12.30 16.43
N PRO A 157 25.36 -11.41 17.40
CA PRO A 157 24.35 -10.55 18.01
C PRO A 157 23.53 -9.72 17.02
N SER A 158 24.13 -9.28 15.92
CA SER A 158 23.42 -8.56 14.84
C SER A 158 22.36 -9.43 14.17
N VAL A 159 22.69 -10.70 13.87
CA VAL A 159 21.75 -11.64 13.25
C VAL A 159 20.66 -11.98 14.25
N TYR A 160 21.01 -12.32 15.49
CA TYR A 160 20.05 -12.63 16.55
C TYR A 160 19.02 -11.50 16.74
N LYS A 161 19.48 -10.24 16.82
CA LYS A 161 18.60 -9.07 16.99
C LYS A 161 17.74 -8.77 15.76
N ALA A 162 18.15 -9.23 14.58
CA ALA A 162 17.39 -9.07 13.34
C ALA A 162 16.28 -10.13 13.18
N ILE A 163 16.25 -11.20 13.99
CA ILE A 163 15.23 -12.25 13.92
C ILE A 163 13.91 -11.73 14.51
N ILE A 164 12.93 -11.49 13.64
CA ILE A 164 11.60 -10.99 14.02
C ILE A 164 10.71 -12.10 14.62
N ALA A 165 10.79 -13.31 14.05
CA ALA A 165 9.97 -14.45 14.46
C ALA A 165 10.76 -15.76 14.35
N SER A 166 10.54 -16.66 15.30
CA SER A 166 11.10 -18.02 15.31
C SER A 166 10.09 -19.01 15.88
N ASN A 167 10.14 -20.26 15.40
CA ASN A 167 9.29 -21.36 15.88
C ASN A 167 7.79 -21.00 16.00
N GLY A 168 7.27 -20.19 15.07
CA GLY A 168 5.87 -19.77 15.03
C GLY A 168 5.46 -18.64 15.99
N LYS A 169 6.41 -18.01 16.68
CA LYS A 169 6.18 -16.89 17.60
C LYS A 169 7.05 -15.68 17.26
N LEU A 170 6.62 -14.49 17.68
CA LEU A 170 7.44 -13.28 17.62
C LEU A 170 8.55 -13.38 18.68
N THR A 171 9.73 -12.87 18.38
CA THR A 171 10.81 -12.76 19.37
C THR A 171 10.55 -11.55 20.29
N PRO A 172 11.16 -11.48 21.50
CA PRO A 172 10.80 -10.49 22.52
C PRO A 172 10.82 -9.03 22.05
N ASN A 173 11.79 -8.65 21.20
CA ASN A 173 11.90 -7.28 20.69
C ASN A 173 10.77 -6.87 19.73
N PHE A 174 10.01 -7.83 19.22
CA PHE A 174 9.01 -7.63 18.18
C PHE A 174 7.59 -8.00 18.64
N GLU A 175 7.39 -8.33 19.93
CA GLU A 175 6.06 -8.64 20.49
C GLU A 175 5.07 -7.48 20.32
N TYR A 176 5.55 -6.23 20.29
CA TYR A 176 4.75 -5.03 20.02
C TYR A 176 3.98 -5.09 18.68
N ILE A 177 4.44 -5.88 17.71
CA ILE A 177 3.74 -6.08 16.43
C ILE A 177 2.35 -6.69 16.67
N GLN A 178 2.20 -7.55 17.69
CA GLN A 178 0.91 -8.14 18.05
C GLN A 178 -0.07 -7.08 18.58
N GLU A 179 0.42 -6.10 19.34
CA GLU A 179 -0.37 -4.96 19.82
C GLU A 179 -0.78 -4.04 18.65
N LEU A 180 0.14 -3.77 17.71
CA LEU A 180 -0.16 -3.00 16.50
C LEU A 180 -1.24 -3.68 15.64
N ARG A 181 -1.18 -5.01 15.49
CA ARG A 181 -2.22 -5.78 14.79
C ARG A 181 -3.57 -5.69 15.48
N THR A 182 -3.58 -5.71 16.81
CA THR A 182 -4.82 -5.63 17.60
C THR A 182 -5.43 -4.22 17.52
N SER A 183 -4.62 -3.17 17.64
CA SER A 183 -5.08 -1.78 17.54
C SER A 183 -5.59 -1.39 16.15
N GLN A 184 -5.00 -1.92 15.07
CA GLN A 184 -5.53 -1.72 13.71
C GLN A 184 -6.89 -2.40 13.48
N ARG A 185 -7.14 -3.57 14.10
CA ARG A 185 -8.45 -4.26 14.02
C ARG A 185 -9.59 -3.42 14.60
N HIS A 186 -9.32 -2.55 15.57
CA HIS A 186 -10.32 -1.68 16.20
C HIS A 186 -10.55 -0.34 15.48
N ARG A 187 -9.83 -0.02 14.41
CA ARG A 187 -10.04 1.23 13.65
C ARG A 187 -11.27 1.21 12.73
N TYR A 188 -11.88 0.04 12.51
CA TYR A 188 -13.19 -0.05 11.90
C TYR A 188 -14.23 -0.15 13.02
N PRO A 189 -14.97 0.93 13.33
CA PRO A 189 -16.07 0.84 14.28
C PRO A 189 -17.10 -0.13 13.73
N ILE A 190 -17.31 -1.23 14.45
CA ILE A 190 -18.48 -2.08 14.26
C ILE A 190 -19.67 -1.25 14.73
N ASP A 191 -20.52 -0.84 13.80
CA ASP A 191 -21.77 -0.16 14.11
C ASP A 191 -22.67 -1.12 14.92
N PRO A 192 -22.95 -0.83 16.21
CA PRO A 192 -23.77 -1.70 17.05
C PRO A 192 -25.24 -1.78 16.60
N SER A 193 -25.67 -0.91 15.67
CA SER A 193 -27.03 -0.86 15.15
C SER A 193 -27.31 -1.85 14.02
N LEU A 194 -26.27 -2.47 13.43
CA LEU A 194 -26.39 -3.49 12.39
C LEU A 194 -26.37 -4.90 12.99
N SER A 195 -27.44 -5.25 13.71
CA SER A 195 -27.65 -6.56 14.35
C SER A 195 -28.06 -7.70 13.38
N SER A 196 -27.85 -7.54 12.07
CA SER A 196 -28.11 -8.61 11.09
C SER A 196 -26.80 -9.25 10.64
N ALA A 197 -26.69 -10.57 10.75
CA ALA A 197 -25.54 -11.30 10.23
C ALA A 197 -25.34 -11.03 8.74
N LYS A 198 -24.12 -10.62 8.35
CA LYS A 198 -23.74 -10.37 6.95
C LYS A 198 -23.39 -11.68 6.26
N ARG A 199 -23.92 -11.91 5.07
CA ARG A 199 -23.70 -13.15 4.30
C ARG A 199 -22.67 -12.90 3.21
N VAL A 200 -21.55 -13.60 3.29
CA VAL A 200 -20.44 -13.50 2.33
C VAL A 200 -20.32 -14.80 1.55
N LEU A 201 -20.45 -14.72 0.22
CA LEU A 201 -20.18 -15.84 -0.68
C LEU A 201 -18.71 -15.77 -1.13
N VAL A 202 -17.93 -16.80 -0.84
CA VAL A 202 -16.54 -16.94 -1.33
C VAL A 202 -16.53 -18.00 -2.42
N LEU A 203 -16.05 -17.65 -3.61
CA LEU A 203 -15.95 -18.57 -4.74
C LEU A 203 -14.49 -18.95 -4.98
N GLY A 204 -14.19 -20.24 -4.85
CA GLY A 204 -12.86 -20.82 -4.97
C GLY A 204 -12.28 -21.22 -3.61
N ALA A 205 -12.11 -22.53 -3.39
CA ALA A 205 -11.54 -23.11 -2.16
C ALA A 205 -10.03 -23.43 -2.28
N GLY A 206 -9.34 -22.83 -3.25
CA GLY A 206 -7.91 -23.05 -3.50
C GLY A 206 -7.00 -22.47 -2.40
N ARG A 207 -5.68 -22.48 -2.66
CA ARG A 207 -4.63 -22.15 -1.67
C ARG A 207 -4.75 -20.76 -1.00
N VAL A 208 -5.39 -19.80 -1.65
CA VAL A 208 -5.57 -18.42 -1.15
C VAL A 208 -6.81 -18.29 -0.24
N CYS A 209 -7.72 -19.27 -0.28
CA CYS A 209 -8.96 -19.24 0.48
C CYS A 209 -8.78 -19.36 2.01
N PRO A 210 -7.96 -20.27 2.57
CA PRO A 210 -7.88 -20.46 4.02
C PRO A 210 -7.52 -19.21 4.84
N PRO A 211 -6.55 -18.36 4.42
CA PRO A 211 -6.28 -17.09 5.09
C PRO A 211 -7.48 -16.12 5.06
N LEU A 212 -8.21 -16.05 3.95
CA LEU A 212 -9.40 -15.22 3.81
C LEU A 212 -10.52 -15.70 4.74
N ILE A 213 -10.81 -17.00 4.74
CA ILE A 213 -11.84 -17.58 5.61
C ILE A 213 -11.48 -17.36 7.09
N LYS A 214 -10.21 -17.54 7.46
CA LYS A 214 -9.71 -17.24 8.81
C LYS A 214 -9.91 -15.77 9.20
N TYR A 215 -9.76 -14.85 8.25
CA TYR A 215 -9.99 -13.43 8.47
C TYR A 215 -11.47 -13.12 8.66
N LEU A 216 -12.33 -13.56 7.73
CA LEU A 216 -13.77 -13.31 7.79
C LEU A 216 -14.41 -13.95 9.03
N HIS A 217 -13.98 -15.14 9.43
CA HIS A 217 -14.49 -15.82 10.62
C HIS A 217 -14.13 -15.08 11.93
N GLN A 218 -13.11 -14.24 11.96
CA GLN A 218 -12.81 -13.46 13.18
C GLN A 218 -13.98 -12.57 13.59
N ASP A 219 -14.84 -12.18 12.65
CA ASP A 219 -16.11 -11.55 12.94
C ASP A 219 -17.19 -12.59 13.26
N GLY A 220 -17.85 -12.43 14.41
CA GLY A 220 -18.97 -13.27 14.84
C GLY A 220 -20.23 -13.09 14.00
N ASN A 221 -20.36 -11.93 13.35
CA ASN A 221 -21.56 -11.53 12.61
C ASN A 221 -21.48 -11.87 11.12
N VAL A 222 -20.41 -12.50 10.64
CA VAL A 222 -20.26 -12.90 9.24
C VAL A 222 -20.56 -14.38 9.08
N GLN A 223 -21.55 -14.69 8.25
CA GLN A 223 -21.86 -16.03 7.76
C GLN A 223 -21.19 -16.21 6.40
N ILE A 224 -20.49 -17.33 6.22
CA ILE A 224 -19.67 -17.57 5.03
C ILE A 224 -20.22 -18.77 4.28
N THR A 225 -20.52 -18.59 3.00
CA THR A 225 -20.79 -19.70 2.07
C THR A 225 -19.56 -19.87 1.18
N LEU A 226 -18.94 -21.05 1.18
CA LEU A 226 -17.74 -21.36 0.41
C LEU A 226 -18.08 -22.25 -0.79
N GLY A 227 -18.12 -21.65 -1.98
CA GLY A 227 -18.34 -22.35 -3.25
C GLY A 227 -17.03 -22.90 -3.83
N SER A 228 -17.02 -24.17 -4.24
CA SER A 228 -15.91 -24.75 -5.03
C SER A 228 -16.45 -25.69 -6.11
N SER A 229 -15.72 -25.84 -7.22
CA SER A 229 -16.00 -26.88 -8.23
C SER A 229 -15.66 -28.28 -7.72
N LEU A 230 -14.85 -28.39 -6.67
CA LEU A 230 -14.50 -29.62 -5.98
C LEU A 230 -15.00 -29.56 -4.52
N GLN A 231 -16.00 -30.36 -4.20
CA GLN A 231 -16.63 -30.36 -2.86
C GLN A 231 -15.61 -30.66 -1.74
N GLU A 232 -14.65 -31.55 -1.98
CA GLU A 232 -13.63 -31.93 -0.99
C GLU A 232 -12.77 -30.74 -0.55
N GLU A 233 -12.41 -29.83 -1.47
CA GLU A 233 -11.62 -28.65 -1.15
C GLU A 233 -12.39 -27.69 -0.22
N ALA A 234 -13.66 -27.44 -0.52
CA ALA A 234 -14.51 -26.60 0.31
C ALA A 234 -14.71 -27.23 1.71
N ASN A 235 -14.94 -28.55 1.77
CA ASN A 235 -15.09 -29.28 3.03
C ASN A 235 -13.82 -29.20 3.89
N ASN A 236 -12.64 -29.40 3.31
CA ASN A 236 -11.36 -29.35 4.02
C ASN A 236 -11.12 -28.00 4.70
N VAL A 237 -11.56 -26.90 4.08
CA VAL A 237 -11.51 -25.57 4.68
C VAL A 237 -12.58 -25.43 5.76
N ALA A 238 -13.83 -25.80 5.45
CA ALA A 238 -14.98 -25.63 6.34
C ALA A 238 -14.89 -26.44 7.65
N ILE A 239 -14.22 -27.60 7.67
CA ILE A 239 -14.06 -28.44 8.88
C ILE A 239 -13.49 -27.67 10.07
N ASN A 240 -12.62 -26.68 9.81
CA ASN A 240 -11.98 -25.90 10.87
C ASN A 240 -12.83 -24.72 11.37
N TYR A 241 -14.01 -24.50 10.78
CA TYR A 241 -14.73 -23.24 10.84
C TYR A 241 -16.26 -23.45 10.88
N PRO A 242 -16.89 -23.50 12.07
CA PRO A 242 -18.31 -23.85 12.22
C PRO A 242 -19.32 -22.89 11.55
N ARG A 243 -18.90 -21.68 11.15
CA ARG A 243 -19.74 -20.69 10.43
C ARG A 243 -19.51 -20.66 8.92
N VAL A 244 -18.82 -21.66 8.38
CA VAL A 244 -18.54 -21.79 6.94
C VAL A 244 -19.36 -22.94 6.37
N GLU A 245 -20.25 -22.63 5.44
CA GLU A 245 -21.06 -23.61 4.72
C GLU A 245 -20.42 -23.94 3.36
N PRO A 246 -19.92 -25.17 3.14
CA PRO A 246 -19.32 -25.56 1.87
C PRO A 246 -20.40 -25.95 0.84
N VAL A 247 -20.30 -25.41 -0.39
CA VAL A 247 -21.25 -25.65 -1.48
C VAL A 247 -20.51 -26.05 -2.77
N LEU A 248 -21.02 -27.07 -3.47
CA LEU A 248 -20.55 -27.42 -4.81
C LEU A 248 -21.08 -26.41 -5.84
N VAL A 249 -20.17 -25.70 -6.50
CA VAL A 249 -20.49 -24.72 -7.54
C VAL A 249 -19.50 -24.84 -8.68
N ASN A 250 -20.02 -25.18 -9.87
CA ASN A 250 -19.27 -25.12 -11.11
C ASN A 250 -19.89 -24.05 -12.03
N ILE A 251 -19.22 -22.91 -12.13
CA ILE A 251 -19.72 -21.75 -12.89
C ILE A 251 -19.80 -22.02 -14.39
N LEU A 252 -18.92 -22.90 -14.91
CA LEU A 252 -18.89 -23.23 -16.33
C LEU A 252 -20.02 -24.19 -16.72
N GLU A 253 -20.33 -25.16 -15.87
CA GLU A 253 -21.35 -26.17 -16.16
C GLU A 253 -22.76 -25.74 -15.77
N ARG A 254 -22.91 -24.93 -14.70
CA ARG A 254 -24.21 -24.56 -14.14
C ARG A 254 -24.25 -23.08 -13.74
N PRO A 255 -24.23 -22.14 -14.69
CA PRO A 255 -24.30 -20.70 -14.40
C PRO A 255 -25.54 -20.29 -13.60
N ASP A 256 -26.67 -21.00 -13.76
CA ASP A 256 -27.90 -20.72 -13.00
C ASP A 256 -27.74 -20.96 -11.49
N SER A 257 -26.84 -21.88 -11.10
CA SER A 257 -26.56 -22.16 -9.69
C SER A 257 -25.85 -21.00 -9.01
N LEU A 258 -25.05 -20.22 -9.77
CA LEU A 258 -24.37 -19.05 -9.26
C LEU A 258 -25.36 -17.97 -8.85
N LYS A 259 -26.38 -17.69 -9.68
CA LYS A 259 -27.38 -16.64 -9.39
C LYS A 259 -28.10 -16.90 -8.07
N LYS A 260 -28.49 -18.15 -7.81
CA LYS A 260 -29.15 -18.58 -6.56
C LYS A 260 -28.28 -18.38 -5.31
N LEU A 261 -26.96 -18.41 -5.46
CA LEU A 261 -26.02 -18.21 -4.36
C LEU A 261 -25.66 -16.73 -4.17
N VAL A 262 -25.67 -15.96 -5.26
CA VAL A 262 -25.42 -14.51 -5.23
C VAL A 262 -26.61 -13.75 -4.64
N GLU A 263 -27.84 -14.15 -4.96
CA GLU A 263 -29.07 -13.50 -4.49
C GLU A 263 -29.16 -13.30 -2.97
N PRO A 264 -28.87 -14.31 -2.11
CA PRO A 264 -28.88 -14.10 -0.67
C PRO A 264 -27.63 -13.39 -0.14
N ALA A 265 -26.55 -13.26 -0.91
CA ALA A 265 -25.29 -12.71 -0.42
C ALA A 265 -25.30 -11.17 -0.35
N ASP A 266 -24.69 -10.60 0.69
CA ASP A 266 -24.43 -9.15 0.77
C ASP A 266 -23.14 -8.78 0.01
N LEU A 267 -22.20 -9.72 -0.06
CA LEU A 267 -20.90 -9.58 -0.69
C LEU A 267 -20.46 -10.91 -1.32
N VAL A 268 -19.93 -10.84 -2.54
CA VAL A 268 -19.31 -11.96 -3.24
C VAL A 268 -17.80 -11.71 -3.38
N ILE A 269 -16.99 -12.66 -2.94
CA ILE A 269 -15.53 -12.62 -3.11
C ILE A 269 -15.13 -13.72 -4.09
N SER A 270 -14.60 -13.33 -5.24
CA SER A 270 -14.17 -14.29 -6.26
C SER A 270 -12.66 -14.51 -6.23
N LEU A 271 -12.26 -15.72 -5.83
CA LEU A 271 -10.89 -16.25 -5.87
C LEU A 271 -10.68 -17.22 -7.04
N LEU A 272 -11.60 -17.23 -8.01
CA LEU A 272 -11.51 -18.04 -9.21
C LEU A 272 -10.43 -17.54 -10.18
N PRO A 273 -10.01 -18.35 -11.17
CA PRO A 273 -9.15 -17.90 -12.25
C PRO A 273 -9.72 -16.66 -12.95
N PHE A 274 -8.84 -15.75 -13.37
CA PHE A 274 -9.23 -14.42 -13.82
C PHE A 274 -10.20 -14.41 -15.00
N GLN A 275 -10.13 -15.44 -15.85
CA GLN A 275 -11.01 -15.63 -17.00
C GLN A 275 -12.48 -15.81 -16.60
N LEU A 276 -12.78 -16.21 -15.36
CA LEU A 276 -14.15 -16.51 -14.91
C LEU A 276 -14.81 -15.33 -14.18
N HIS A 277 -14.08 -14.27 -13.84
CA HIS A 277 -14.62 -13.18 -13.03
C HIS A 277 -15.74 -12.41 -13.72
N HIS A 278 -15.71 -12.28 -15.05
CA HIS A 278 -16.77 -11.58 -15.78
C HIS A 278 -18.14 -12.25 -15.61
N LEU A 279 -18.18 -13.59 -15.54
CA LEU A 279 -19.42 -14.35 -15.30
C LEU A 279 -19.98 -14.09 -13.89
N VAL A 280 -19.09 -14.01 -12.89
CA VAL A 280 -19.46 -13.72 -11.50
C VAL A 280 -19.94 -12.28 -11.39
N ALA A 281 -19.24 -11.35 -12.02
CA ALA A 281 -19.57 -9.93 -12.02
C ALA A 281 -20.92 -9.67 -12.68
N GLU A 282 -21.21 -10.33 -13.80
CA GLU A 282 -22.51 -10.24 -14.46
C GLU A 282 -23.64 -10.72 -13.53
N ALA A 283 -23.49 -11.87 -12.88
CA ALA A 283 -24.46 -12.35 -11.90
C ALA A 283 -24.64 -11.41 -10.70
N CYS A 284 -23.55 -10.77 -10.23
CA CYS A 284 -23.60 -9.79 -9.15
C CYS A 284 -24.29 -8.49 -9.57
N ILE A 285 -24.04 -7.99 -10.77
CA ILE A 285 -24.69 -6.78 -11.32
C ILE A 285 -26.20 -7.00 -11.45
N GLU A 286 -26.62 -8.14 -11.98
CA GLU A 286 -28.04 -8.49 -12.11
C GLU A 286 -28.77 -8.50 -10.75
N ASN A 287 -28.12 -9.02 -9.70
CA ASN A 287 -28.68 -9.09 -8.35
C ASN A 287 -28.40 -7.85 -7.48
N LYS A 288 -27.67 -6.86 -8.00
CA LYS A 288 -27.19 -5.67 -7.27
C LYS A 288 -26.37 -6.02 -6.02
N THR A 289 -25.60 -7.11 -6.10
CA THR A 289 -24.74 -7.59 -5.02
C THR A 289 -23.33 -7.05 -5.21
N ASN A 290 -22.67 -6.64 -4.12
CA ASN A 290 -21.28 -6.18 -4.19
C ASN A 290 -20.35 -7.35 -4.51
N MET A 291 -19.35 -7.12 -5.38
CA MET A 291 -18.34 -8.11 -5.74
C MET A 291 -16.94 -7.55 -5.48
N VAL A 292 -16.04 -8.39 -4.94
CA VAL A 292 -14.61 -8.09 -4.78
C VAL A 292 -13.78 -9.21 -5.40
N THR A 293 -12.72 -8.84 -6.12
CA THR A 293 -11.67 -9.74 -6.58
C THR A 293 -10.34 -9.00 -6.68
N ALA A 294 -9.23 -9.71 -6.50
CA ALA A 294 -7.87 -9.17 -6.60
C ALA A 294 -7.20 -9.50 -7.96
N SER A 295 -8.00 -9.88 -8.97
CA SER A 295 -7.49 -10.35 -10.27
C SER A 295 -7.48 -9.24 -11.32
N TYR A 296 -6.77 -9.52 -12.42
CA TYR A 296 -6.68 -8.61 -13.57
C TYR A 296 -8.04 -8.31 -14.20
N CYS A 297 -8.21 -7.09 -14.70
CA CYS A 297 -9.39 -6.67 -15.46
C CYS A 297 -9.27 -7.14 -16.92
N THR A 298 -10.13 -8.07 -17.35
CA THR A 298 -10.21 -8.50 -18.76
C THR A 298 -11.05 -7.52 -19.59
N MET A 299 -11.02 -7.66 -20.92
CA MET A 299 -11.84 -6.83 -21.80
C MET A 299 -13.35 -7.02 -21.53
N GLU A 300 -13.78 -8.26 -21.27
CA GLU A 300 -15.15 -8.60 -20.91
C GLU A 300 -15.57 -7.94 -19.58
N MET A 301 -14.69 -7.99 -18.58
CA MET A 301 -14.93 -7.34 -17.28
C MET A 301 -15.06 -5.82 -17.44
N ASN A 302 -14.22 -5.19 -18.28
CA ASN A 302 -14.27 -3.75 -18.52
C ASN A 302 -15.56 -3.31 -19.24
N GLN A 303 -16.10 -4.16 -20.12
CA GLN A 303 -17.37 -3.88 -20.81
C GLN A 303 -18.56 -3.79 -19.84
N LEU A 304 -18.50 -4.48 -18.70
CA LEU A 304 -19.56 -4.45 -17.69
C LEU A 304 -19.72 -3.08 -17.00
N HIS A 305 -18.74 -2.17 -17.10
CA HIS A 305 -18.86 -0.82 -16.56
C HIS A 305 -19.98 0.01 -17.25
N LYS A 306 -20.45 -0.44 -18.41
CA LYS A 306 -21.54 0.20 -19.17
C LYS A 306 -22.92 -0.38 -18.86
N LYS A 307 -23.00 -1.47 -18.10
CA LYS A 307 -24.26 -2.07 -17.63
C LYS A 307 -24.66 -1.44 -16.30
#